data_AF-A0A2V9BD56-F1
#
_entry.id   AF-A0A2V9BD56-F1
#
_cell.length_a   1.000
_cell.length_b   1.000
_cell.length_c   1.000
_cell.angle_alpha   90.00
_cell.angle_beta   90.00
_cell.angle_gamma   90.00
#
_symmetry.space_group_name_H-M   'P 1'
#
loop_
_entity.id
_entity.type
_entity.pdbx_description
1 polymer ?
#
loop_
_entity_poly.entity_id
_entity_poly.type
_entity_poly.pdbx_seq_one_letter_code
_entity_poly.pdbx_strand_id
1 'polypeptide(L)'
;PLTQEQIWKQPFAHGNTVGHLLLHITGNLNYYIGARVAGTDYVRDRDREFTEPEPRPKAEMLASFDRVIALVIETIERQSAEDWLKPYSAVRESESKERLAIFLRCAGHAYHHVGQLIYLSRELTK
;
A
#
# COMPACT_ATOMS: atom_id res chain seq x y z
N PRO A 1 9.48 -13.72 8.11
CA PRO A 1 10.46 -14.83 7.85
C PRO A 1 11.63 -14.43 6.93
N LEU A 2 11.41 -13.59 5.90
CA LEU A 2 12.46 -13.23 4.94
C LEU A 2 13.56 -12.34 5.53
N THR A 3 14.81 -12.54 5.11
CA THR A 3 15.96 -11.67 5.41
C THR A 3 15.89 -10.35 4.62
N GLN A 4 16.78 -9.40 4.95
CA GLN A 4 16.93 -8.15 4.21
C GLN A 4 17.22 -8.41 2.72
N GLU A 5 18.09 -9.36 2.40
CA GLU A 5 18.44 -9.67 1.02
C GLU A 5 17.27 -10.33 0.28
N GLN A 6 16.58 -11.28 0.94
CA GLN A 6 15.46 -12.00 0.33
C GLN A 6 14.32 -11.07 -0.09
N ILE A 7 13.97 -10.05 0.71
CA ILE A 7 12.86 -9.16 0.36
C ILE A 7 13.11 -8.33 -0.91
N TRP A 8 14.37 -8.13 -1.28
CA TRP A 8 14.79 -7.39 -2.47
C TRP A 8 15.20 -8.29 -3.63
N LYS A 9 15.20 -9.61 -3.42
CA LYS A 9 15.48 -10.59 -4.47
C LYS A 9 14.25 -10.79 -5.34
N GLN A 10 14.46 -10.78 -6.65
CA GLN A 10 13.44 -11.13 -7.63
C GLN A 10 13.60 -12.61 -8.02
N PRO A 11 12.72 -13.51 -7.55
CA PRO A 11 12.88 -14.95 -7.79
C PRO A 11 12.44 -15.39 -9.20
N PHE A 12 11.72 -14.53 -9.93
CA PHE A 12 11.20 -14.81 -11.27
C PHE A 12 11.67 -13.77 -12.27
N ALA A 13 11.75 -14.12 -13.56
CA ALA A 13 12.10 -13.18 -14.63
C ALA A 13 11.08 -12.03 -14.84
N HIS A 14 9.94 -12.09 -14.13
CA HIS A 14 8.87 -11.11 -14.19
C HIS A 14 8.36 -10.79 -12.78
N GLY A 15 7.52 -9.76 -12.68
CA GLY A 15 6.88 -9.37 -11.42
C GLY A 15 7.78 -8.50 -10.53
N ASN A 16 7.29 -8.26 -9.31
CA ASN A 16 7.91 -7.37 -8.34
C ASN A 16 8.49 -8.16 -7.16
N THR A 17 9.49 -7.59 -6.50
CA THR A 17 10.04 -8.12 -5.24
C THR A 17 9.08 -7.84 -4.07
N VAL A 18 9.31 -8.51 -2.93
CA VAL A 18 8.54 -8.24 -1.71
C VAL A 18 8.69 -6.78 -1.26
N GLY A 19 9.90 -6.22 -1.36
CA GLY A 19 10.17 -4.81 -1.05
C GLY A 19 9.34 -3.86 -1.90
N HIS A 20 9.32 -4.03 -3.22
CA HIS A 20 8.54 -3.19 -4.13
C HIS A 20 7.03 -3.31 -3.89
N LEU A 21 6.52 -4.52 -3.64
CA LEU A 21 5.10 -4.69 -3.29
C LEU A 21 4.74 -4.00 -1.98
N LEU A 22 5.61 -4.05 -0.96
CA LEU A 22 5.36 -3.37 0.30
C LEU A 22 5.40 -1.84 0.15
N LEU A 23 6.35 -1.30 -0.62
CA LEU A 23 6.37 0.12 -0.98
C LEU A 23 5.09 0.52 -1.72
N HIS A 24 4.66 -0.30 -2.67
CA HIS A 24 3.47 -0.03 -3.46
C HIS A 24 2.18 0.01 -2.62
N ILE A 25 1.96 -0.98 -1.76
CA ILE A 25 0.79 -1.00 -0.85
C ILE A 25 0.86 0.22 0.09
N THR A 26 2.04 0.51 0.64
CA THR A 26 2.22 1.63 1.56
C THR A 26 1.93 2.98 0.89
N GLY A 27 2.42 3.19 -0.34
CA GLY A 27 2.17 4.41 -1.10
C GLY A 27 0.73 4.53 -1.59
N ASN A 28 0.09 3.41 -1.95
CA ASN A 28 -1.34 3.36 -2.27
C ASN A 28 -2.20 3.88 -1.10
N LEU A 29 -2.00 3.34 0.10
CA LEU A 29 -2.79 3.70 1.29
C LEU A 29 -2.48 5.14 1.76
N ASN A 30 -1.21 5.54 1.78
CA ASN A 30 -0.83 6.90 2.18
C ASN A 30 -1.43 7.94 1.24
N TYR A 31 -1.51 7.64 -0.07
CA TYR A 31 -2.14 8.55 -1.02
C TYR A 31 -3.66 8.54 -0.90
N TYR A 32 -4.29 7.40 -1.18
CA TYR A 32 -5.75 7.35 -1.35
C TYR A 32 -6.52 7.54 -0.05
N ILE A 33 -5.96 7.14 1.09
CA ILE A 33 -6.59 7.35 2.39
C ILE A 33 -5.94 8.53 3.12
N GLY A 34 -4.61 8.51 3.28
CA GLY A 34 -3.90 9.56 4.02
C GLY A 34 -4.08 10.95 3.41
N ALA A 35 -3.61 11.17 2.19
CA ALA A 35 -3.66 12.47 1.56
C ALA A 35 -5.07 12.88 1.11
N ARG A 36 -5.87 11.93 0.59
CA ARG A 36 -7.18 12.25 -0.02
C ARG A 36 -8.36 12.24 0.95
N VAL A 37 -8.24 11.59 2.10
CA VAL A 37 -9.32 11.52 3.11
C VAL A 37 -8.89 12.12 4.44
N ALA A 38 -7.74 11.69 4.99
CA ALA A 38 -7.25 12.15 6.28
C ALA A 38 -6.57 13.53 6.24
N GLY A 39 -6.21 14.00 5.04
CA GLY A 39 -5.61 15.33 4.83
C GLY A 39 -4.13 15.43 5.19
N THR A 40 -3.38 14.33 5.11
CA THR A 40 -1.91 14.37 5.31
C THR A 40 -1.20 15.02 4.12
N ASP A 41 -0.01 15.57 4.34
CA ASP A 41 0.84 16.15 3.28
C ASP A 41 1.60 15.12 2.43
N TYR A 42 1.16 13.86 2.40
CA TYR A 42 1.84 12.81 1.64
C TYR A 42 1.77 13.07 0.13
N VAL A 43 2.95 13.18 -0.50
CA VAL A 43 3.11 13.27 -1.96
C VAL A 43 3.56 11.92 -2.48
N ARG A 44 2.75 11.32 -3.37
CA ARG A 44 3.01 10.00 -3.91
C ARG A 44 4.01 10.05 -5.07
N ASP A 45 5.11 9.32 -4.93
CA ASP A 45 5.99 8.96 -6.04
C ASP A 45 5.73 7.50 -6.43
N ARG A 46 4.75 7.30 -7.33
CA ARG A 46 4.30 5.97 -7.72
C ARG A 46 5.40 5.21 -8.47
N ASP A 47 6.18 5.88 -9.30
CA ASP A 47 7.16 5.20 -10.14
C ASP A 47 8.28 4.61 -9.28
N ARG A 48 8.73 5.35 -8.25
CA ARG A 48 9.69 4.83 -7.27
C ARG A 48 9.19 3.66 -6.43
N GLU A 49 7.88 3.42 -6.32
CA GLU A 49 7.37 2.20 -5.67
C GLU A 49 7.81 0.92 -6.41
N PHE A 50 8.20 1.02 -7.69
CA PHE A 50 8.61 -0.09 -8.54
C PHE A 50 10.04 0.01 -9.08
N THR A 51 10.67 1.18 -8.99
CA THR A 51 11.99 1.45 -9.56
C THR A 51 13.04 1.85 -8.53
N GLU A 52 12.76 1.74 -7.23
CA GLU A 52 13.70 2.08 -6.15
C GLU A 52 15.04 1.34 -6.35
N PRO A 53 16.13 2.06 -6.69
CA PRO A 53 17.42 1.42 -6.95
C PRO A 53 18.11 0.98 -5.66
N GLU A 54 17.73 1.55 -4.52
CA GLU A 54 18.37 1.33 -3.22
C GLU A 54 17.48 0.51 -2.28
N PRO A 55 17.92 -0.72 -1.92
CA PRO A 55 17.20 -1.57 -0.97
C PRO A 55 16.96 -0.88 0.38
N ARG A 56 15.76 -0.37 0.62
CA ARG A 56 15.40 0.21 1.93
C ARG A 56 15.51 -0.85 3.04
N PRO A 57 15.90 -0.45 4.26
CA PRO A 57 15.92 -1.37 5.40
C PRO A 57 14.53 -1.96 5.66
N LYS A 58 14.47 -3.28 5.85
CA LYS A 58 13.24 -4.03 6.12
C LYS A 58 12.47 -3.43 7.29
N ALA A 59 13.17 -3.08 8.37
CA ALA A 59 12.57 -2.50 9.56
C ALA A 59 11.88 -1.16 9.26
N GLU A 60 12.49 -0.31 8.44
CA GLU A 60 11.92 0.98 8.06
C GLU A 60 10.69 0.84 7.17
N MET A 61 10.71 -0.12 6.23
CA MET A 61 9.55 -0.40 5.38
C MET A 61 8.38 -0.95 6.20
N LEU A 62 8.63 -1.89 7.11
CA LEU A 62 7.60 -2.42 8.01
C LEU A 62 7.05 -1.31 8.91
N ALA A 63 7.91 -0.49 9.51
CA ALA A 63 7.46 0.63 10.34
C ALA A 63 6.64 1.65 9.53
N SER A 64 6.98 1.88 8.26
CA SER A 64 6.19 2.76 7.37
C SER A 64 4.83 2.15 7.03
N PHE A 65 4.79 0.83 6.81
CA PHE A 65 3.55 0.10 6.61
C PHE A 65 2.66 0.14 7.87
N ASP A 66 3.22 -0.13 9.04
CA ASP A 66 2.47 -0.10 10.31
C ASP A 66 1.88 1.29 10.58
N ARG A 67 2.65 2.37 10.31
CA ARG A 67 2.15 3.74 10.42
C ARG A 67 0.98 4.02 9.48
N VAL A 68 1.04 3.55 8.22
CA VAL A 68 -0.07 3.78 7.29
C VAL A 68 -1.30 2.96 7.66
N ILE A 69 -1.13 1.74 8.19
CA ILE A 69 -2.26 0.94 8.68
C ILE A 69 -2.92 1.63 9.87
N ALA A 70 -2.15 2.14 10.83
CA ALA A 70 -2.69 2.91 11.96
C ALA A 70 -3.47 4.15 11.48
N LEU A 71 -2.92 4.91 10.52
CA LEU A 71 -3.60 6.04 9.90
C LEU A 71 -4.92 5.63 9.23
N VAL A 72 -4.93 4.53 8.50
CA VAL A 72 -6.15 4.01 7.83
C VAL A 72 -7.21 3.65 8.87
N ILE A 73 -6.83 2.93 9.93
CA ILE A 73 -7.75 2.54 11.02
C ILE A 73 -8.33 3.79 11.69
N GLU A 74 -7.49 4.74 12.10
CA GLU A 74 -7.95 6.00 12.71
C GLU A 74 -8.91 6.75 11.76
N THR A 75 -8.61 6.77 10.47
CA THR A 75 -9.46 7.44 9.47
C THR A 75 -10.83 6.77 9.36
N ILE A 76 -10.89 5.43 9.43
CA ILE A 76 -12.15 4.67 9.44
C ILE A 76 -12.96 4.98 10.70
N GLU A 77 -12.34 4.93 11.87
CA GLU A 77 -12.99 5.15 13.18
C GLU A 77 -13.57 6.57 13.31
N ARG A 78 -12.98 7.54 12.61
CA ARG A 78 -13.44 8.93 12.60
C ARG A 78 -14.56 9.22 11.60
N GLN A 79 -14.91 8.31 10.70
CA GLN A 79 -16.01 8.55 9.76
C GLN A 79 -17.37 8.40 10.45
N SER A 80 -18.26 9.37 10.20
CA SER A 80 -19.70 9.24 10.40
C SER A 80 -20.38 8.47 9.26
N ALA A 81 -21.66 8.12 9.42
CA ALA A 81 -22.45 7.49 8.36
C ALA A 81 -22.51 8.38 7.10
N GLU A 82 -22.65 9.70 7.28
CA GLU A 82 -22.71 10.68 6.20
C GLU A 82 -21.35 10.88 5.53
N ASP A 83 -20.25 10.74 6.27
CA ASP A 83 -18.91 10.86 5.69
C ASP A 83 -18.66 9.82 4.59
N TRP A 84 -19.16 8.60 4.76
CA TRP A 84 -18.97 7.50 3.80
C TRP A 84 -19.50 7.81 2.40
N LEU A 85 -20.53 8.66 2.31
CA LEU A 85 -21.18 9.10 1.07
C LEU A 85 -20.55 10.37 0.49
N LYS A 86 -19.56 10.98 1.16
CA LYS A 86 -18.91 12.20 0.64
C LYS A 86 -18.23 11.92 -0.70
N PRO A 87 -18.35 12.84 -1.69
CA PRO A 87 -17.68 12.70 -2.97
C PRO A 87 -16.18 12.50 -2.81
N TYR A 88 -15.63 11.60 -3.62
CA TYR A 88 -14.22 11.26 -3.64
C TYR A 88 -13.63 11.40 -5.04
N SER A 89 -12.40 11.87 -5.11
CA SER A 89 -11.61 11.89 -6.33
C SER A 89 -10.12 11.81 -6.02
N ALA A 90 -9.39 11.08 -6.85
CA ALA A 90 -7.94 10.99 -6.78
C ALA A 90 -7.34 10.66 -8.15
N VAL A 91 -6.05 10.97 -8.33
CA VAL A 91 -5.35 10.66 -9.57
C VAL A 91 -5.31 9.13 -9.76
N ARG A 92 -5.53 8.68 -11.00
CA ARG A 92 -5.61 7.26 -11.39
C ARG A 92 -6.71 6.47 -10.68
N GLU A 93 -7.71 7.16 -10.12
CA GLU A 93 -8.90 6.54 -9.53
C GLU A 93 -10.17 7.09 -10.16
N SER A 94 -10.69 6.38 -11.17
CA SER A 94 -11.87 6.80 -11.93
C SER A 94 -13.18 6.19 -11.43
N GLU A 95 -13.13 5.10 -10.65
CA GLU A 95 -14.31 4.29 -10.34
C GLU A 95 -14.90 4.63 -8.97
N SER A 96 -14.06 4.88 -7.98
CA SER A 96 -14.48 5.23 -6.62
C SER A 96 -14.97 6.67 -6.58
N LYS A 97 -16.29 6.87 -6.53
CA LYS A 97 -16.93 8.20 -6.51
C LYS A 97 -17.23 8.74 -5.11
N GLU A 98 -17.13 7.90 -4.09
CA GLU A 98 -17.38 8.23 -2.70
C GLU A 98 -16.36 7.55 -1.78
N ARG A 99 -16.31 7.99 -0.52
CA ARG A 99 -15.32 7.50 0.45
C ARG A 99 -15.43 6.00 0.66
N LEU A 100 -16.63 5.44 0.85
CA LEU A 100 -16.78 4.00 1.08
C LEU A 100 -16.16 3.17 -0.06
N ALA A 101 -16.42 3.56 -1.31
CA ALA A 101 -15.92 2.86 -2.48
C ALA A 101 -14.39 2.82 -2.53
N ILE A 102 -13.69 3.92 -2.21
CA ILE A 102 -12.22 3.92 -2.22
C ILE A 102 -11.64 3.06 -1.10
N PHE A 103 -12.25 3.04 0.09
CA PHE A 103 -11.79 2.15 1.17
C PHE A 103 -11.93 0.67 0.78
N LEU A 104 -13.06 0.29 0.20
CA LEU A 104 -13.27 -1.08 -0.30
C LEU A 104 -12.27 -1.45 -1.39
N ARG A 105 -11.99 -0.51 -2.32
CA ARG A 105 -10.99 -0.71 -3.38
C ARG A 105 -9.59 -0.88 -2.81
N CYS A 106 -9.18 -0.03 -1.86
CA CYS A 106 -7.89 -0.13 -1.17
C CYS A 106 -7.76 -1.46 -0.42
N ALA A 107 -8.82 -1.92 0.26
CA ALA A 107 -8.83 -3.22 0.92
C ALA A 107 -8.66 -4.38 -0.07
N GLY A 108 -9.41 -4.38 -1.18
CA GLY A 108 -9.28 -5.37 -2.24
C GLY A 108 -7.90 -5.38 -2.91
N HIS A 109 -7.35 -4.20 -3.17
CA HIS A 109 -5.99 -4.01 -3.71
C HIS A 109 -4.93 -4.56 -2.76
N ALA A 110 -5.00 -4.23 -1.47
CA ALA A 110 -4.07 -4.76 -0.47
C ALA A 110 -4.17 -6.28 -0.37
N TYR A 111 -5.39 -6.84 -0.33
CA TYR A 111 -5.61 -8.28 -0.27
C TYR A 111 -5.08 -9.02 -1.51
N HIS A 112 -5.23 -8.44 -2.71
CA HIS A 112 -4.63 -8.96 -3.93
C HIS A 112 -3.10 -9.11 -3.80
N HIS A 113 -2.42 -8.09 -3.27
CA HIS A 113 -0.97 -8.14 -3.09
C HIS A 113 -0.52 -9.04 -1.94
N VAL A 114 -1.34 -9.27 -0.91
CA VAL A 114 -1.07 -10.29 0.11
C VAL A 114 -0.90 -11.67 -0.55
N GLY A 115 -1.75 -12.01 -1.54
CA GLY A 115 -1.60 -13.23 -2.33
C GLY A 115 -0.24 -13.33 -3.02
N GLN A 116 0.21 -12.26 -3.67
CA GLN A 116 1.52 -12.20 -4.33
C GLN A 116 2.67 -12.36 -3.32
N LEU A 117 2.59 -11.68 -2.17
CA LEU A 117 3.58 -11.75 -1.10
C LEU A 117 3.69 -13.16 -0.52
N ILE A 118 2.59 -13.89 -0.36
CA ILE A 118 2.59 -15.28 0.11
C ILE A 118 3.37 -16.17 -0.85
N TYR A 119 3.12 -16.06 -2.16
CA TYR A 119 3.83 -16.86 -3.17
C TYR A 119 5.33 -16.52 -3.24
N LEU A 120 5.67 -15.24 -3.22
CA LEU A 120 7.07 -14.80 -3.17
C LEU A 120 7.78 -15.28 -1.91
N SER A 121 7.12 -15.17 -0.75
CA SER A 121 7.70 -15.64 0.50
C SER A 121 7.96 -17.13 0.46
N ARG A 122 7.04 -17.94 -0.10
CA ARG A 122 7.24 -19.38 -0.26
C ARG A 122 8.43 -19.67 -1.17
N GLU A 123 8.55 -18.98 -2.29
CA GLU A 123 9.65 -19.20 -3.24
C GLU A 123 11.01 -18.87 -2.64
N LEU A 124 11.09 -17.77 -1.88
CA LEU A 124 12.35 -17.27 -1.32
C LEU A 124 12.83 -18.02 -0.08
N THR A 125 11.96 -18.79 0.59
CA THR A 125 12.30 -19.62 1.76
C THR A 125 12.37 -21.12 1.47
N LYS A 126 12.35 -21.53 0.20
CA LYS A 126 12.74 -22.89 -0.18
C LYS A 126 14.23 -23.06 0.11
#